data_AF-A0A540VFW2-F1
#
_entry.id   AF-A0A540VFW2-F1
#
_cell.length_a   1.000
_cell.length_b   1.000
_cell.length_c   1.000
_cell.angle_alpha   90.00
_cell.angle_beta   90.00
_cell.angle_gamma   90.00
#
_symmetry.space_group_name_H-M   'P 1'
#
loop_
_entity.id
_entity.type
_entity.pdbx_description
1 polymer ?
#
loop_
_entity_poly.entity_id
_entity_poly.type
_entity_poly.pdbx_seq_one_letter_code
_entity_poly.pdbx_strand_id
1 'polypeptide(L)'
;MIPLTAVSVSNRETNPWLASVYAGVLTAIAAFATVLLFRAEIPVLYILAFLLIGAGPVLGYQIATGQLGSNWKPLIGGILGFILLILGFILWPILVGALSKEHSIGKLFLGSLIGIILGIVVFLIVASAMGQDPAWLGYGFTLLWAVWGGSCGAIMTAWRQPMS
;
A
#
# COMPACT_ATOMS: atom_id res chain seq x y z
N MET A 1 -35.48 34.39 -11.98
CA MET A 1 -34.33 33.49 -12.16
C MET A 1 -33.84 33.13 -10.76
N ILE A 2 -33.96 31.87 -10.34
CA ILE A 2 -33.47 31.42 -9.03
C ILE A 2 -31.97 31.16 -9.18
N PRO A 3 -31.09 31.80 -8.39
CA PRO A 3 -29.68 31.49 -8.44
C PRO A 3 -29.48 30.06 -7.93
N LEU A 4 -29.10 29.15 -8.83
CA LEU A 4 -28.60 27.82 -8.47
C LEU A 4 -27.24 28.04 -7.81
N THR A 5 -27.22 28.12 -6.48
CA THR A 5 -25.97 28.10 -5.73
C THR A 5 -25.33 26.74 -5.98
N ALA A 6 -24.21 26.72 -6.70
CA ALA A 6 -23.42 25.51 -6.87
C ALA A 6 -22.99 25.04 -5.48
N VAL A 7 -23.63 23.98 -4.97
CA VAL A 7 -23.13 23.27 -3.81
C VAL A 7 -21.82 22.64 -4.25
N SER A 8 -20.70 23.22 -3.82
CA SER A 8 -19.42 22.53 -3.92
C SER A 8 -19.57 21.23 -3.15
N VAL A 9 -19.49 20.10 -3.85
CA VAL A 9 -19.38 18.80 -3.19
C VAL A 9 -18.17 18.91 -2.28
N SER A 10 -18.40 18.89 -0.96
CA SER A 10 -17.28 18.90 -0.02
C SER A 10 -16.43 17.68 -0.35
N ASN A 11 -15.15 17.92 -0.65
CA ASN A 11 -14.17 16.84 -0.66
C ASN A 11 -14.33 16.17 0.71
N ARG A 12 -14.84 14.94 0.76
CA ARG A 12 -14.89 14.17 2.01
C ARG A 12 -13.46 14.12 2.54
N GLU A 13 -13.20 14.87 3.60
CA GLU A 13 -11.95 14.79 4.34
C GLU A 13 -11.78 13.35 4.78
N THR A 14 -11.01 12.59 4.02
CA THR A 14 -10.74 11.19 4.34
C THR A 14 -9.56 11.19 5.28
N ASN A 15 -9.70 10.51 6.41
CA ASN A 15 -8.67 10.47 7.44
C ASN A 15 -7.45 9.66 6.96
N PRO A 16 -6.27 10.29 6.75
CA PRO A 16 -5.07 9.59 6.29
C PRO A 16 -4.59 8.50 7.27
N TRP A 17 -4.87 8.66 8.57
CA TRP A 17 -4.54 7.66 9.58
C TRP A 17 -5.38 6.39 9.41
N LEU A 18 -6.67 6.54 9.10
CA LEU A 18 -7.54 5.40 8.84
C LEU A 18 -7.10 4.63 7.59
N ALA A 19 -6.76 5.36 6.52
CA ALA A 19 -6.22 4.76 5.31
C ALA A 19 -4.89 4.05 5.55
N SER A 20 -4.03 4.61 6.39
CA SER A 20 -2.77 3.96 6.80
C SER A 20 -3.02 2.63 7.50
N VAL A 21 -3.95 2.59 8.46
CA VAL A 21 -4.26 1.37 9.19
C VAL A 21 -4.81 0.29 8.26
N TYR A 22 -5.80 0.61 7.42
CA TYR A 22 -6.36 -0.38 6.48
C TYR A 22 -5.33 -0.85 5.47
N ALA A 23 -4.55 0.06 4.89
CA ALA A 23 -3.50 -0.29 3.95
C ALA A 23 -2.43 -1.17 4.60
N GLY A 24 -1.95 -0.79 5.78
CA GLY A 24 -0.94 -1.54 6.51
C GLY A 24 -1.41 -2.93 6.90
N VAL A 25 -2.65 -3.08 7.38
CA VAL A 25 -3.23 -4.40 7.73
C VAL A 25 -3.39 -5.28 6.49
N LEU A 26 -3.94 -4.76 5.39
CA LEU A 26 -4.12 -5.56 4.17
C LEU A 26 -2.78 -5.97 3.57
N THR A 27 -1.80 -5.07 3.55
CA THR A 27 -0.45 -5.38 3.10
C THR A 27 0.23 -6.39 4.04
N ALA A 28 0.03 -6.29 5.36
CA ALA A 28 0.53 -7.24 6.33
C ALA A 28 -0.04 -8.66 6.11
N ILE A 29 -1.34 -8.78 5.84
CA ILE A 29 -1.98 -10.06 5.56
C ILE A 29 -1.34 -10.72 4.32
N ALA A 30 -1.14 -9.95 3.25
CA ALA A 30 -0.49 -10.46 2.04
C ALA A 30 0.98 -10.85 2.29
N ALA A 31 1.72 -10.02 3.03
CA ALA A 31 3.12 -10.30 3.37
C ALA A 31 3.26 -11.52 4.30
N PHE A 32 2.36 -11.67 5.26
CA PHE A 32 2.32 -12.85 6.13
C PHE A 32 1.98 -14.12 5.37
N ALA A 33 0.98 -14.06 4.47
CA ALA A 33 0.66 -15.16 3.56
C ALA A 33 1.87 -15.54 2.69
N THR A 34 2.60 -14.54 2.19
CA THR A 34 3.85 -14.74 1.44
C THR A 34 4.87 -15.53 2.27
N VAL A 35 5.10 -15.15 3.53
CA VAL A 35 6.02 -15.87 4.43
C VAL A 35 5.58 -17.31 4.67
N LEU A 36 4.29 -17.54 4.93
CA LEU A 36 3.77 -18.88 5.18
C LEU A 36 3.88 -19.78 3.94
N LEU A 37 3.50 -19.26 2.77
CA LEU A 37 3.50 -20.01 1.51
C LEU A 37 4.92 -20.26 1.00
N PHE A 38 5.86 -19.36 1.29
CA PHE A 38 7.28 -19.58 1.06
C PHE A 38 7.81 -20.74 1.92
N ARG A 39 7.48 -20.75 3.22
CA ARG A 39 7.86 -21.84 4.15
C ARG A 39 7.20 -23.17 3.81
N ALA A 40 6.00 -23.15 3.23
CA ALA A 40 5.29 -24.33 2.78
C ALA A 40 5.78 -24.85 1.41
N GLU A 41 6.78 -24.20 0.80
CA GLU A 41 7.33 -24.59 -0.50
C GLU A 41 6.26 -24.69 -1.60
N ILE A 42 5.35 -23.71 -1.65
CA ILE A 42 4.31 -23.61 -2.69
C ILE A 42 4.60 -22.39 -3.57
N PRO A 43 5.49 -22.49 -4.58
CA PRO A 43 6.05 -21.32 -5.27
C PRO A 43 4.99 -20.45 -5.94
N VAL A 44 4.00 -21.08 -6.58
CA VAL A 44 2.93 -20.35 -7.29
C VAL A 44 2.13 -19.48 -6.32
N LEU A 45 1.70 -20.04 -5.18
CA LEU A 45 0.91 -19.30 -4.20
C LEU A 45 1.75 -18.25 -3.49
N TYR A 46 3.02 -18.54 -3.19
CA TYR A 46 3.96 -17.55 -2.64
C TYR A 46 4.10 -16.33 -3.57
N ILE A 47 4.29 -16.55 -4.89
CA ILE A 47 4.40 -15.46 -5.87
C ILE A 47 3.10 -14.66 -5.92
N LEU A 48 1.94 -15.33 -5.98
CA LEU A 48 0.66 -14.64 -6.00
C LEU A 48 0.43 -13.81 -4.74
N ALA A 49 0.75 -14.35 -3.56
CA ALA A 49 0.67 -13.61 -2.29
C ALA A 49 1.63 -12.40 -2.27
N PHE A 50 2.82 -12.54 -2.85
CA PHE A 50 3.78 -11.44 -2.96
C PHE A 50 3.21 -10.30 -3.82
N LEU A 51 2.60 -10.62 -4.96
CA LEU A 51 1.97 -9.61 -5.82
C LEU A 51 0.83 -8.87 -5.10
N LEU A 52 0.10 -9.56 -4.23
CA LEU A 52 -0.99 -8.97 -3.43
C LEU A 52 -0.49 -7.94 -2.39
N ILE A 53 0.80 -7.94 -2.02
CA ILE A 53 1.40 -6.88 -1.18
C ILE A 53 1.15 -5.51 -1.83
N GLY A 54 1.31 -5.41 -3.15
CA GLY A 54 1.08 -4.19 -3.91
C GLY A 54 -0.39 -3.78 -4.03
N ALA A 55 -1.34 -4.70 -3.84
CA ALA A 55 -2.77 -4.37 -3.81
C ALA A 55 -3.18 -3.68 -2.50
N GLY A 56 -2.53 -4.04 -1.39
CA GLY A 56 -2.89 -3.61 -0.04
C GLY A 56 -3.06 -2.10 0.13
N PRO A 57 -2.15 -1.23 -0.35
CA PRO A 57 -2.30 0.22 -0.18
C PRO A 57 -3.48 0.80 -0.94
N VAL A 58 -3.72 0.30 -2.15
CA VAL A 58 -4.84 0.75 -2.99
C VAL A 58 -6.17 0.33 -2.36
N LEU A 59 -6.28 -0.91 -1.90
CA LEU A 59 -7.47 -1.39 -1.21
C LEU A 59 -7.72 -0.64 0.10
N GLY A 60 -6.68 -0.42 0.90
CA GLY A 60 -6.78 0.33 2.15
C GLY A 60 -7.28 1.76 1.94
N TYR A 61 -6.74 2.44 0.92
CA TYR A 61 -7.24 3.75 0.48
C TYR A 61 -8.71 3.72 0.06
N GLN A 62 -9.10 2.75 -0.77
CA GLN A 62 -10.48 2.64 -1.26
C GLN A 62 -11.47 2.33 -0.13
N ILE A 63 -11.09 1.51 0.84
CA ILE A 63 -11.91 1.25 2.03
C ILE A 63 -12.05 2.52 2.86
N ALA A 64 -10.95 3.22 3.14
CA ALA A 64 -10.97 4.44 3.95
C ALA A 64 -11.81 5.57 3.32
N THR A 65 -11.80 5.68 2.00
CA THR A 65 -12.59 6.67 1.25
C THR A 65 -14.05 6.26 1.01
N GLY A 66 -14.42 5.00 1.34
CA GLY A 66 -15.74 4.45 1.01
C GLY A 66 -15.95 4.26 -0.50
N GLN A 67 -14.86 4.02 -1.25
CA GLN A 67 -14.84 3.90 -2.71
C GLN A 67 -14.34 2.52 -3.16
N LEU A 68 -14.56 1.48 -2.34
CA LEU A 68 -14.16 0.11 -2.68
C LEU A 68 -14.79 -0.35 -3.99
N GLY A 69 -13.94 -0.70 -4.96
CA GLY A 69 -14.37 -1.14 -6.28
C GLY A 69 -14.76 -0.02 -7.25
N SER A 70 -14.70 1.25 -6.84
CA SER A 70 -15.04 2.38 -7.72
C SER A 70 -14.04 2.54 -8.88
N ASN A 71 -12.76 2.21 -8.64
CA ASN A 71 -11.69 2.33 -9.61
C ASN A 71 -10.73 1.13 -9.53
N TRP A 72 -10.87 0.19 -10.45
CA TRP A 72 -10.08 -1.04 -10.49
C TRP A 72 -8.70 -0.87 -11.17
N LYS A 73 -8.48 0.20 -11.94
CA LYS A 73 -7.21 0.37 -12.68
C LYS A 73 -6.00 0.57 -11.76
N PRO A 74 -6.05 1.43 -10.72
CA PRO A 74 -4.95 1.55 -9.76
C PRO A 74 -4.68 0.23 -9.01
N LEU A 75 -5.71 -0.60 -8.79
CA LEU A 75 -5.55 -1.89 -8.13
C LEU A 75 -4.70 -2.84 -8.98
N ILE A 76 -4.94 -2.89 -10.30
CA ILE A 76 -4.08 -3.62 -11.23
C ILE A 76 -2.66 -3.05 -11.21
N GLY A 77 -2.52 -1.72 -11.22
CA GLY A 77 -1.22 -1.07 -11.08
C GLY A 77 -0.48 -1.48 -9.81
N GLY A 78 -1.22 -1.66 -8.71
CA GLY A 78 -0.68 -2.11 -7.44
C GLY A 78 -0.14 -3.55 -7.52
N ILE A 79 -0.95 -4.47 -8.05
CA ILE A 79 -0.58 -5.89 -8.22
C ILE A 79 0.63 -6.03 -9.14
N LEU A 80 0.57 -5.41 -10.33
CA LEU A 80 1.66 -5.45 -11.31
C LEU A 80 2.91 -4.70 -10.82
N GLY A 81 2.73 -3.71 -9.94
CA GLY A 81 3.81 -2.96 -9.31
C GLY A 81 4.80 -3.86 -8.58
N PHE A 82 4.37 -5.03 -8.12
CA PHE A 82 5.17 -5.97 -7.34
C PHE A 82 5.73 -7.14 -8.17
N ILE A 83 5.62 -7.08 -9.51
CA ILE A 83 6.18 -8.12 -10.39
C ILE A 83 7.70 -8.24 -10.29
N LEU A 84 8.39 -7.15 -9.93
CA LEU A 84 9.85 -7.12 -9.68
C LEU A 84 10.20 -7.47 -8.23
N LEU A 85 9.28 -8.11 -7.51
CA LEU A 85 9.42 -8.54 -6.12
C LEU A 85 9.93 -7.42 -5.20
N ILE A 86 11.15 -7.56 -4.67
CA ILE A 86 11.77 -6.61 -3.74
C ILE A 86 11.95 -5.21 -4.32
N LEU A 87 11.99 -5.05 -5.65
CA LEU A 87 12.04 -3.73 -6.30
C LEU A 87 10.65 -3.16 -6.57
N GLY A 88 9.60 -3.83 -6.10
CA GLY A 88 8.21 -3.43 -6.30
C GLY A 88 7.91 -2.04 -5.75
N PHE A 89 8.58 -1.61 -4.68
CA PHE A 89 8.41 -0.26 -4.12
C PHE A 89 8.79 0.86 -5.10
N ILE A 90 9.62 0.59 -6.12
CA ILE A 90 9.99 1.57 -7.16
C ILE A 90 8.97 1.57 -8.29
N LEU A 91 8.55 0.38 -8.74
CA LEU A 91 7.65 0.23 -9.89
C LEU A 91 6.19 0.53 -9.52
N TRP A 92 5.77 0.19 -8.30
CA TRP A 92 4.43 0.43 -7.77
C TRP A 92 3.94 1.88 -7.93
N PRO A 93 4.66 2.93 -7.50
CA PRO A 93 4.18 4.31 -7.64
C PRO A 93 4.02 4.74 -9.11
N ILE A 94 4.81 4.18 -10.02
CA ILE A 94 4.73 4.46 -11.46
C ILE A 94 3.43 3.86 -12.02
N LEU A 95 3.17 2.57 -11.78
CA LEU A 95 2.00 1.89 -12.32
C LEU A 95 0.69 2.35 -11.67
N VAL A 96 0.67 2.52 -10.34
CA VAL A 96 -0.51 3.03 -9.64
C VAL A 96 -0.82 4.46 -10.04
N GLY A 97 0.20 5.32 -10.15
CA GLY A 97 0.02 6.71 -10.58
C GLY A 97 -0.41 6.82 -12.03
N ALA A 98 0.18 6.04 -12.95
CA ALA A 98 -0.21 6.05 -14.37
C ALA A 98 -1.65 5.55 -14.60
N LEU A 99 -2.14 4.67 -13.72
CA LEU A 99 -3.49 4.09 -13.82
C LEU A 99 -4.53 4.79 -12.93
N SER A 100 -4.13 5.77 -12.13
CA SER A 100 -5.00 6.57 -11.29
C SER A 100 -5.26 7.94 -11.90
N LYS A 101 -6.50 8.42 -11.75
CA LYS A 101 -6.86 9.82 -12.05
C LYS A 101 -6.67 10.74 -10.85
N GLU A 102 -6.41 10.18 -9.67
CA GLU A 102 -6.45 10.88 -8.38
C GLU A 102 -5.07 11.04 -7.74
N HIS A 103 -4.06 10.33 -8.24
CA HIS A 103 -2.75 10.24 -7.62
C HIS A 103 -1.64 10.53 -8.62
N SER A 104 -0.77 11.48 -8.28
CA SER A 104 0.41 11.76 -9.08
C SER A 104 1.55 10.81 -8.76
N ILE A 105 2.26 10.36 -9.80
CA ILE A 105 3.40 9.43 -9.68
C ILE A 105 4.45 9.95 -8.70
N GLY A 106 4.87 11.21 -8.80
CA GLY A 106 5.92 11.77 -7.95
C GLY A 106 5.58 11.75 -6.45
N LYS A 107 4.30 11.98 -6.11
CA LYS A 107 3.81 11.95 -4.74
C LYS A 107 3.74 10.51 -4.20
N LEU A 108 3.27 9.58 -5.02
CA LEU A 108 3.30 8.15 -4.68
C LEU A 108 4.75 7.65 -4.53
N PHE A 109 5.67 8.12 -5.35
CA PHE A 109 7.08 7.73 -5.30
C PHE A 109 7.73 8.19 -3.98
N LEU A 110 7.50 9.46 -3.61
CA LEU A 110 7.96 9.97 -2.32
C LEU A 110 7.37 9.16 -1.16
N GLY A 111 6.08 8.81 -1.24
CA GLY A 111 5.45 8.00 -0.21
C GLY A 111 5.95 6.57 -0.10
N SER A 112 6.19 5.94 -1.23
CA SER A 112 6.81 4.62 -1.29
C SER A 112 8.23 4.64 -0.72
N LEU A 113 9.00 5.70 -1.01
CA LEU A 113 10.36 5.89 -0.48
C LEU A 113 10.36 6.10 1.04
N ILE A 114 9.49 6.95 1.56
CA ILE A 114 9.33 7.13 3.01
C ILE A 114 8.90 5.81 3.65
N GLY A 115 7.92 5.13 3.06
CA GLY A 115 7.40 3.87 3.56
C GLY A 115 8.46 2.77 3.61
N ILE A 116 9.31 2.65 2.60
CA ILE A 116 10.36 1.62 2.61
C ILE A 116 11.45 1.95 3.62
N ILE A 117 11.82 3.22 3.79
CA ILE A 117 12.78 3.64 4.82
C ILE A 117 12.24 3.30 6.22
N LEU A 118 10.99 3.67 6.51
CA LEU A 118 10.34 3.34 7.78
C LEU A 118 10.20 1.83 7.98
N GLY A 119 9.84 1.10 6.93
CA GLY A 119 9.74 -0.35 6.95
C GLY A 119 11.09 -1.03 7.26
N ILE A 120 12.19 -0.54 6.67
CA ILE A 120 13.55 -1.02 6.96
C ILE A 120 13.92 -0.74 8.43
N VAL A 121 13.60 0.44 8.95
CA VAL A 121 13.84 0.75 10.36
C VAL A 121 13.11 -0.24 11.26
N VAL A 122 11.82 -0.52 11.00
CA VAL A 122 11.06 -1.52 11.77
C VAL A 122 11.63 -2.93 11.62
N PHE A 123 12.04 -3.32 10.41
CA PHE A 123 12.71 -4.59 10.17
C PHE A 123 13.97 -4.77 11.03
N LEU A 124 14.81 -3.73 11.10
CA LEU A 124 16.03 -3.75 11.91
C LEU A 124 15.73 -3.77 13.42
N ILE A 125 14.66 -3.09 13.87
CA ILE A 125 14.20 -3.15 15.25
C ILE A 125 13.79 -4.59 15.61
N VAL A 126 13.03 -5.27 14.75
CA VAL A 126 12.64 -6.68 14.97
C VAL A 126 13.87 -7.59 15.02
N ALA A 127 14.80 -7.44 14.08
CA ALA A 127 16.04 -8.22 14.03
C ALA A 127 16.86 -8.05 15.32
N SER A 128 17.02 -6.81 15.80
CA SER A 128 17.77 -6.52 17.03
C SER A 128 17.06 -7.01 18.30
N ALA A 129 15.73 -6.95 18.36
CA ALA A 129 14.95 -7.39 19.50
C ALA A 129 14.90 -8.93 19.65
N MET A 130 14.94 -9.67 18.54
CA MET A 130 14.82 -11.13 18.53
C MET A 130 16.17 -11.87 18.51
N GLY A 131 17.29 -11.16 18.35
CA GLY A 131 18.63 -11.74 18.40
C GLY A 131 18.86 -12.81 17.33
N GLN A 132 19.21 -14.03 17.75
CA GLN A 132 19.58 -15.13 16.84
C GLN A 132 18.38 -16.03 16.43
N ASP A 133 17.16 -15.73 16.88
CA ASP A 133 15.98 -16.53 16.50
C ASP A 133 15.61 -16.30 15.01
N PRO A 134 15.78 -17.28 14.11
CA PRO A 134 15.53 -17.10 12.67
C PRO A 134 14.08 -16.72 12.33
N ALA A 135 13.13 -16.86 13.27
CA ALA A 135 11.76 -16.38 13.08
C ALA A 135 11.69 -14.86 12.82
N TRP A 136 12.69 -14.09 13.26
CA TRP A 136 12.75 -12.64 13.08
C TRP A 136 12.63 -12.21 11.61
N LEU A 137 13.10 -13.02 10.66
CA LEU A 137 13.00 -12.74 9.22
C LEU A 137 11.55 -12.66 8.75
N GLY A 138 10.70 -13.57 9.21
CA GLY A 138 9.28 -13.62 8.82
C GLY A 138 8.48 -12.46 9.42
N TYR A 139 8.69 -12.19 10.71
CA TYR A 139 8.06 -11.06 11.38
C TYR A 139 8.54 -9.72 10.83
N GLY A 140 9.85 -9.58 10.64
CA GLY A 140 10.47 -8.40 10.05
C GLY A 140 9.92 -8.13 8.66
N PHE A 141 9.89 -9.15 7.78
CA PHE A 141 9.33 -9.02 6.43
C PHE A 141 7.87 -8.55 6.46
N THR A 142 7.04 -9.18 7.31
CA THR A 142 5.62 -8.82 7.43
C THR A 142 5.44 -7.38 7.89
N LEU A 143 6.17 -6.96 8.92
CA LEU A 143 6.06 -5.62 9.48
C LEU A 143 6.67 -4.54 8.58
N LEU A 144 7.75 -4.84 7.85
CA LEU A 144 8.32 -3.95 6.85
C LEU A 144 7.25 -3.59 5.81
N TRP A 145 6.59 -4.60 5.23
CA TRP A 145 5.58 -4.36 4.21
C TRP A 145 4.32 -3.75 4.79
N ALA A 146 3.94 -4.07 6.02
CA ALA A 146 2.84 -3.39 6.71
C ALA A 146 3.08 -1.87 6.83
N VAL A 147 4.29 -1.47 7.23
CA VAL A 147 4.67 -0.06 7.37
C VAL A 147 4.76 0.63 6.03
N TRP A 148 5.36 -0.03 5.03
CA TRP A 148 5.40 0.48 3.66
C TRP A 148 3.98 0.69 3.13
N GLY A 149 3.10 -0.30 3.30
CA GLY A 149 1.73 -0.25 2.80
C GLY A 149 0.90 0.83 3.49
N GLY A 150 1.00 0.95 4.81
CA GLY A 150 0.33 2.00 5.58
C GLY A 150 0.79 3.40 5.17
N SER A 151 2.09 3.60 4.96
CA SER A 151 2.65 4.87 4.48
C SER A 151 2.09 5.25 3.09
N CYS A 152 2.02 4.28 2.18
CA CYS A 152 1.41 4.49 0.87
C CYS A 152 -0.09 4.84 0.97
N GLY A 153 -0.86 4.13 1.81
CA GLY A 153 -2.29 4.41 2.03
C GLY A 153 -2.56 5.79 2.62
N ALA A 154 -1.76 6.22 3.61
CA ALA A 154 -1.81 7.58 4.14
C ALA A 154 -1.59 8.62 3.05
N ILE A 155 -0.59 8.41 2.20
CA ILE A 155 -0.19 9.38 1.17
C ILE A 155 -1.19 9.46 0.02
N MET A 156 -1.76 8.33 -0.41
CA MET A 156 -2.87 8.32 -1.37
C MET A 156 -4.03 9.20 -0.90
N THR A 157 -4.27 9.23 0.41
CA THR A 157 -5.34 10.03 1.02
C THR A 157 -4.93 11.49 1.21
N ALA A 158 -3.78 11.73 1.85
CA ALA A 158 -3.32 13.08 2.20
C ALA A 158 -3.03 13.95 0.98
N TRP A 159 -2.64 13.32 -0.14
CA TRP A 159 -2.21 14.02 -1.35
C TRP A 159 -3.08 13.76 -2.58
N ARG A 160 -4.30 13.24 -2.37
CA ARG A 160 -5.31 13.06 -3.40
C ARG A 160 -5.52 14.36 -4.19
N GLN A 161 -5.56 14.26 -5.51
CA GLN A 161 -5.88 15.38 -6.39
C GLN A 161 -7.40 15.53 -6.53
N PRO A 162 -7.92 16.78 -6.61
CA PRO A 162 -9.32 17.00 -6.96
C PRO A 162 -9.59 16.44 -8.36
N MET A 163 -10.71 15.72 -8.52
CA MET A 163 -11.15 15.28 -9.85
C MET A 163 -11.62 16.51 -10.64
N SER A 164 -10.88 16.88 -11.68
CA SER A 164 -11.27 17.90 -12.66
C SER A 164 -12.25 17.35 -13.69
#